data_AF-A0AAD9IMM2-F1
#
_entry.id   AF-A0AAD9IMM2-F1
#
_cell.length_a   1.000
_cell.length_b   1.000
_cell.length_c   1.000
_cell.angle_alpha   90.00
_cell.angle_beta   90.00
_cell.angle_gamma   90.00
#
_symmetry.space_group_name_H-M   'P 1'
#
loop_
_entity.id
_entity.type
_entity.pdbx_description
1 polymer ?
#
loop_
_entity_poly.entity_id
_entity_poly.type
_entity_poly.pdbx_seq_one_letter_code
_entity_poly.pdbx_strand_id
1 'polypeptide(L)'
;MGLSALVELDEDLPAHGKHFCLPCSRYFISEEALKTHQATKPHKRRVKQLQGDKPHNQADADWAGGMGAPDNGPAPMGGLMA
;
A
#
# COMPACT_ATOMS: atom_id res chain seq x y z
N MET A 1 6.64 8.03 -18.25
CA MET A 1 7.95 8.57 -17.84
C MET A 1 7.88 8.78 -16.33
N GLY A 2 8.59 7.96 -15.56
CA GLY A 2 8.40 7.81 -14.11
C GLY A 2 9.05 8.94 -13.30
N LEU A 3 8.49 9.18 -12.11
CA LEU A 3 8.81 10.23 -11.11
C LEU A 3 10.23 10.15 -10.50
N SER A 4 11.21 9.57 -11.19
CA SER A 4 12.58 9.40 -10.68
C SER A 4 13.40 10.70 -10.64
N ALA A 5 12.85 11.83 -11.10
CA ALA A 5 13.56 13.12 -11.15
C ALA A 5 13.32 14.04 -9.93
N LEU A 6 12.42 13.67 -9.00
CA LEU A 6 12.01 14.53 -7.87
C LEU A 6 12.29 13.90 -6.50
N VAL A 7 13.09 12.83 -6.44
CA VAL A 7 13.54 12.26 -5.17
C VAL A 7 14.74 13.07 -4.71
N GLU A 8 14.54 13.92 -3.70
CA GLU A 8 15.63 14.56 -2.97
C GLU A 8 16.57 13.47 -2.41
N LEU A 9 17.87 13.65 -2.62
CA LEU A 9 18.88 12.69 -2.17
C LEU A 9 18.99 12.76 -0.65
N ASP A 10 18.29 11.85 0.01
CA ASP A 10 18.25 11.75 1.47
C ASP A 10 19.49 11.02 2.00
N GLU A 11 20.37 11.72 2.72
CA GLU A 11 21.63 11.18 3.25
C GLU A 11 21.44 10.14 4.36
N ASP A 12 20.28 10.11 5.02
CA ASP A 12 19.98 9.12 6.05
C ASP A 12 19.55 7.77 5.46
N LEU A 13 19.23 7.73 4.16
CA LEU A 13 18.76 6.52 3.49
C LEU A 13 19.88 5.76 2.76
N PRO A 14 19.82 4.41 2.72
CA PRO A 14 20.79 3.60 1.98
C PRO A 14 20.88 4.04 0.51
N ALA A 15 22.11 4.25 0.05
CA ALA A 15 22.41 4.75 -1.30
C ALA A 15 21.70 6.08 -1.65
N HIS A 16 21.45 6.94 -0.67
CA HIS A 16 20.75 8.21 -0.84
C HIS A 16 19.35 8.08 -1.44
N GLY A 17 18.64 6.98 -1.10
CA GLY A 17 17.30 6.70 -1.61
C GLY A 17 17.24 6.24 -3.08
N LYS A 18 18.38 6.05 -3.76
CA LYS A 18 18.45 5.78 -5.20
C LYS A 18 17.92 4.40 -5.61
N HIS A 19 18.07 3.39 -4.77
CA HIS A 19 17.70 2.01 -5.09
C HIS A 19 16.54 1.54 -4.20
N PHE A 20 15.31 1.84 -4.61
CA PHE A 20 14.11 1.55 -3.85
C PHE A 20 13.21 0.49 -4.51
N CYS A 21 12.74 -0.47 -3.73
CA CYS A 21 11.75 -1.45 -4.16
C CYS A 21 10.36 -1.07 -3.64
N LEU A 22 9.51 -0.57 -4.53
CA LEU A 22 8.15 -0.12 -4.20
C LEU A 22 7.26 -1.24 -3.59
N PRO A 23 7.19 -2.47 -4.14
CA PRO A 23 6.34 -3.53 -3.58
C PRO A 23 6.73 -3.95 -2.16
N CYS A 24 8.00 -3.84 -1.81
CA CYS A 24 8.55 -4.29 -0.53
C CYS A 24 8.84 -3.14 0.44
N SER A 25 8.73 -1.89 0.00
CA SER A 25 9.02 -0.68 0.78
C SER A 25 10.42 -0.74 1.43
N ARG A 26 11.44 -1.11 0.64
CA ARG A 26 12.83 -1.27 1.13
C ARG A 26 13.84 -0.58 0.21
N TYR A 27 14.83 0.03 0.83
CA TYR A 27 16.01 0.62 0.16
C TYR A 27 17.16 -0.38 0.13
N PHE A 28 17.96 -0.29 -0.94
CA PHE A 28 19.11 -1.14 -1.21
C PHE A 28 20.36 -0.27 -1.44
N ILE A 29 21.53 -0.86 -1.22
CA ILE A 29 22.81 -0.15 -1.31
C ILE A 29 23.29 -0.02 -2.77
N SER A 30 22.88 -0.94 -3.65
CA SER A 30 23.26 -0.96 -5.06
C SER A 30 22.13 -1.43 -5.97
N GLU A 31 22.26 -1.13 -7.26
CA GLU A 31 21.33 -1.61 -8.29
C GLU A 31 21.34 -3.13 -8.42
N GLU A 32 22.51 -3.77 -8.24
CA GLU A 32 22.64 -5.23 -8.27
C GLU A 32 21.91 -5.88 -7.10
N ALA A 33 21.98 -5.30 -5.90
CA ALA A 33 21.23 -5.77 -4.74
C ALA A 33 19.72 -5.66 -4.96
N LEU A 34 19.26 -4.62 -5.64
CA LEU A 34 17.85 -4.44 -6.01
C LEU A 34 17.41 -5.47 -7.07
N LYS A 35 18.22 -5.71 -8.11
CA LYS A 35 17.94 -6.73 -9.15
C LYS A 35 17.90 -8.14 -8.56
N THR A 36 18.87 -8.50 -7.72
CA THR A 36 18.88 -9.80 -7.04
C THR A 36 17.66 -9.94 -6.12
N HIS A 37 17.29 -8.90 -5.36
CA HIS A 37 16.07 -8.88 -4.57
C HIS A 37 14.81 -9.14 -5.40
N GLN A 38 14.65 -8.46 -6.55
CA GLN A 38 13.50 -8.63 -7.44
C GLN A 38 13.36 -10.06 -7.98
N ALA A 39 14.48 -10.76 -8.19
CA ALA A 39 14.48 -12.14 -8.65
C ALA A 39 14.03 -13.14 -7.56
N THR A 40 14.11 -12.77 -6.28
CA THR A 40 13.81 -13.67 -5.16
C THR A 40 12.33 -14.05 -5.06
N LYS A 41 12.06 -15.26 -4.56
CA LYS A 41 10.71 -15.77 -4.27
C LYS A 41 9.87 -14.85 -3.36
N PRO A 42 10.37 -14.28 -2.24
CA PRO A 42 9.58 -13.40 -1.40
C PRO A 42 9.10 -12.15 -2.13
N HIS A 43 9.94 -11.54 -2.97
CA HIS A 43 9.55 -10.38 -3.76
C HIS A 43 8.40 -10.74 -4.72
N LYS A 44 8.57 -11.81 -5.50
CA LYS A 44 7.54 -12.28 -6.45
C LYS A 44 6.21 -12.61 -5.77
N ARG A 45 6.25 -13.18 -4.55
CA ARG A 45 5.05 -13.43 -3.76
C ARG A 45 4.35 -12.14 -3.35
N ARG A 46 5.10 -11.13 -2.92
CA ARG A 46 4.53 -9.83 -2.53
C ARG A 46 3.95 -9.07 -3.71
N VAL A 47 4.60 -9.11 -4.87
CA VAL A 47 4.06 -8.53 -6.11
C VAL A 47 2.72 -9.17 -6.48
N LYS A 48 2.62 -10.51 -6.42
CA LYS A 48 1.35 -11.20 -6.66
C LYS A 48 0.26 -10.86 -5.64
N GLN A 49 0.61 -10.67 -4.38
CA GLN A 49 -0.36 -10.24 -3.35
C GLN A 49 -0.88 -8.84 -3.62
N LEU A 50 -0.01 -7.90 -4.03
CA LEU A 50 -0.40 -6.52 -4.34
C LEU A 50 -1.18 -6.39 -5.65
N GLN A 51 -0.96 -7.29 -6.61
CA GLN A 51 -1.70 -7.37 -7.87
C GLN A 51 -2.99 -8.19 -7.77
N GLY A 52 -3.16 -8.93 -6.67
CA GLY A 52 -4.27 -9.84 -6.47
C GLY A 52 -5.54 -9.12 -6.01
N ASP A 53 -6.26 -9.77 -5.10
CA ASP A 53 -7.50 -9.24 -4.55
C ASP A 53 -7.30 -7.87 -3.90
N LYS A 54 -8.39 -7.08 -3.92
CA LYS A 54 -8.44 -5.75 -3.31
C LYS A 54 -7.89 -5.83 -1.88
N PRO A 55 -7.00 -4.90 -1.46
CA PRO A 55 -6.50 -4.89 -0.09
C PRO A 55 -7.66 -4.87 0.88
N HIS A 56 -7.60 -5.78 1.86
CA HIS A 56 -8.60 -5.87 2.91
C HIS A 56 -8.76 -4.51 3.57
N ASN A 57 -9.99 -4.00 3.61
CA ASN A 57 -10.31 -2.71 4.18
C ASN A 57 -11.27 -2.87 5.39
N GLN A 58 -11.46 -1.79 6.13
CA GLN A 58 -12.30 -1.80 7.33
C GLN A 58 -13.75 -2.21 7.02
N ALA A 59 -14.31 -1.79 5.89
CA ALA A 59 -15.68 -2.16 5.51
C ALA A 59 -15.84 -3.66 5.23
N ASP A 60 -14.81 -4.32 4.67
CA ASP A 60 -14.81 -5.77 4.52
C ASP A 60 -14.85 -6.47 5.90
N ALA A 61 -14.16 -5.90 6.89
CA ALA A 61 -14.14 -6.39 8.27
C ALA A 61 -15.49 -6.21 8.97
N ASP A 62 -16.08 -5.02 8.88
CA ASP A 62 -17.39 -4.70 9.46
C ASP A 62 -18.50 -5.57 8.85
N TRP A 63 -18.44 -5.81 7.53
CA TRP A 63 -19.36 -6.72 6.86
C TRP A 63 -19.23 -8.16 7.38
N ALA A 64 -18.01 -8.67 7.51
CA ALA A 64 -17.75 -10.01 8.04
C ALA A 64 -18.12 -10.15 9.53
N GLY A 65 -17.97 -9.07 10.30
CA GLY A 65 -18.30 -9.01 11.73
C GLY A 65 -19.78 -8.80 12.04
N GLY A 66 -20.64 -8.67 11.03
CA GLY A 66 -22.07 -8.41 11.22
C GLY A 66 -22.39 -6.97 11.64
N MET A 67 -21.43 -6.06 11.50
CA MET A 67 -21.54 -4.61 11.73
C MET A 67 -21.82 -3.83 10.42
N GLY A 68 -22.21 -4.54 9.36
CA GLY A 68 -22.61 -3.95 8.09
C GLY A 68 -23.75 -2.93 8.27
N ALA A 69 -23.84 -1.97 7.34
CA ALA A 69 -24.80 -0.87 7.43
C ALA A 69 -26.20 -1.37 7.81
N PRO A 70 -26.83 -0.80 8.86
CA PRO A 70 -28.17 -1.22 9.25
C PRO A 70 -29.13 -1.03 8.07
N ASP A 71 -29.93 -2.04 7.78
CA ASP A 71 -30.98 -2.04 6.76
C ASP A 71 -32.19 -1.17 7.15
N ASN A 72 -32.04 -0.34 8.19
CA ASN A 72 -33.04 0.54 8.76
C ASN A 72 -33.34 1.77 7.88
N GLY A 73 -33.50 1.60 6.56
CA GLY A 73 -33.96 2.64 5.63
C GLY A 73 -33.14 3.93 5.64
N PRO A 74 -33.53 4.94 4.82
CA PRO A 74 -32.99 6.28 4.98
C PRO A 74 -33.37 6.81 6.36
N ALA A 75 -32.39 7.29 7.12
CA ALA A 75 -32.64 8.02 8.36
C ALA A 75 -33.69 9.12 8.10
N PRO A 76 -34.67 9.34 9.00
CA PRO A 76 -35.63 10.39 8.83
C PRO A 76 -34.89 11.73 8.72
N MET A 77 -34.95 12.33 7.53
CA MET A 77 -34.45 13.68 7.26
C MET A 77 -35.29 14.66 8.08
N GLY A 78 -34.85 14.98 9.30
CA GLY A 78 -35.55 15.95 10.14
C GLY A 78 -34.96 16.07 11.54
N GLY A 79 -34.06 17.04 11.72
CA GLY A 79 -33.58 17.40 13.05
C GLY A 79 -32.35 18.31 13.03
N LEU A 80 -32.54 19.56 12.62
CA LEU A 80 -31.66 20.67 12.99
C LEU A 80 -31.59 20.73 14.53
N MET A 81 -30.41 20.58 15.13
CA MET A 81 -30.03 21.15 16.43
C MET A 81 -28.52 21.44 16.36
N ALA A 82 -28.12 22.70 16.16
CA ALA A 82 -27.89 23.73 17.19
C ALA A 82 -26.69 23.38 18.07
#